data_AF-A0A502E8D3-F1
#
_entry.id   AF-A0A502E8D3-F1
#
_cell.length_a   1.000
_cell.length_b   1.000
_cell.length_c   1.000
_cell.angle_alpha   90.00
_cell.angle_beta   90.00
_cell.angle_gamma   90.00
#
_symmetry.space_group_name_H-M   'P 1'
#
loop_
_entity.id
_entity.type
_entity.pdbx_description
1 polymer ?
#
loop_
_entity_poly.entity_id
_entity_poly.type
_entity_poly.pdbx_seq_one_letter_code
_entity_poly.pdbx_strand_id
1 'polypeptide(L)'
;MTAARPLRTERASTTRDSILTAAERLYAEYGVFAVSNRQVSEAAGQGNNAAVGYHFGTKTDLVRAIEERHRAPIEAHRERLVAQTDHNADLRVWVSCLVRPLTDHLADLGNPSWYARFAAQAMTDPAYHGFVVKDALSSSSLVEVVDGINRCLPDLPLAIRFDRNIMARNLLMHSCADRERALATGATVATRTSWQAAGMGLIDAIVGMWLAPVSRSTRGGDSRRVTVDQDKCVSSGMCVMNAAEIFEEPGTERAEGTRKAAAACPALAIHLEE
;
A
#
# COMPACT_ATOMS: atom_id res chain seq x y z
N MET A 1 -32.78 -18.88 31.29
CA MET A 1 -31.87 -19.05 30.12
C MET A 1 -31.99 -17.82 29.21
N THR A 2 -31.07 -16.83 29.28
CA THR A 2 -30.74 -15.85 28.19
C THR A 2 -29.75 -14.73 28.61
N ALA A 3 -28.74 -15.00 29.45
CA ALA A 3 -27.68 -14.03 29.79
C ALA A 3 -26.27 -14.43 29.30
N ALA A 4 -26.10 -15.64 28.74
CA ALA A 4 -24.79 -16.19 28.37
C ALA A 4 -24.25 -15.74 26.99
N ARG A 5 -25.13 -15.26 26.10
CA ARG A 5 -24.79 -14.85 24.73
C ARG A 5 -24.04 -13.49 24.66
N PRO A 6 -24.44 -12.42 25.39
CA PRO A 6 -23.69 -11.15 25.36
C PRO A 6 -22.29 -11.28 25.98
N LEU A 7 -22.17 -11.95 27.14
CA LEU A 7 -20.88 -12.16 27.83
C LEU A 7 -19.87 -12.96 26.99
N ARG A 8 -20.35 -13.91 26.17
CA ARG A 8 -19.48 -14.70 25.30
C ARG A 8 -18.98 -13.90 24.10
N THR A 9 -19.81 -13.01 23.55
CA THR A 9 -19.43 -12.11 22.46
C THR A 9 -18.43 -11.06 22.94
N GLU A 10 -18.65 -10.47 24.12
CA GLU A 10 -17.72 -9.50 24.73
C GLU A 10 -16.35 -10.11 25.03
N ARG A 11 -16.31 -11.31 25.62
CA ARG A 11 -15.04 -12.03 25.84
C ARG A 11 -14.33 -12.35 24.53
N ALA A 12 -15.08 -12.78 23.51
CA ALA A 12 -14.51 -13.06 22.19
C ALA A 12 -13.96 -11.80 21.52
N SER A 13 -14.59 -10.63 21.67
CA SER A 13 -14.04 -9.36 21.17
C SER A 13 -12.79 -8.94 21.93
N THR A 14 -12.76 -9.06 23.26
CA THR A 14 -11.57 -8.74 24.05
C THR A 14 -10.38 -9.63 23.69
N THR A 15 -10.61 -10.94 23.49
CA THR A 15 -9.56 -11.87 23.02
C THR A 15 -9.10 -11.54 21.60
N ARG A 16 -10.04 -11.19 20.71
CA ARG A 16 -9.70 -10.80 19.33
C ARG A 16 -8.80 -9.55 19.33
N ASP A 17 -9.12 -8.56 20.13
CA ASP A 17 -8.37 -7.30 20.22
C ASP A 17 -6.99 -7.48 20.86
N SER A 18 -6.86 -8.37 21.86
CA SER A 18 -5.57 -8.69 22.46
C SER A 18 -4.65 -9.41 21.47
N ILE A 19 -5.21 -10.32 20.66
CA ILE A 19 -4.46 -10.99 19.58
C ILE A 19 -4.00 -9.99 18.52
N LEU A 20 -4.87 -9.09 18.05
CA LEU A 20 -4.49 -8.08 17.06
C LEU A 20 -3.35 -7.19 17.57
N THR A 21 -3.48 -6.70 18.80
CA THR A 21 -2.48 -5.84 19.42
C THR A 21 -1.14 -6.56 19.61
N ALA A 22 -1.17 -7.83 20.06
CA ALA A 22 0.04 -8.63 20.20
C ALA A 22 0.69 -8.94 18.85
N ALA A 23 -0.10 -9.27 17.84
CA ALA A 23 0.37 -9.58 16.49
C ALA A 23 1.01 -8.36 15.83
N GLU A 24 0.34 -7.21 15.83
CA GLU A 24 0.85 -5.95 15.28
C GLU A 24 2.21 -5.60 15.88
N ARG A 25 2.32 -5.65 17.21
CA ARG A 25 3.58 -5.41 17.91
C ARG A 25 4.68 -6.37 17.46
N LEU A 26 4.42 -7.67 17.53
CA LEU A 26 5.42 -8.68 17.20
C LEU A 26 5.86 -8.59 15.73
N TYR A 27 4.93 -8.35 14.81
CA TYR A 27 5.25 -8.18 13.39
C TYR A 27 6.09 -6.91 13.15
N ALA A 28 5.76 -5.80 13.79
CA ALA A 28 6.52 -4.56 13.71
C ALA A 28 7.94 -4.67 14.31
N GLU A 29 8.14 -5.53 15.30
CA GLU A 29 9.42 -5.71 16.00
C GLU A 29 10.32 -6.77 15.36
N TYR A 30 9.75 -7.90 14.93
CA TYR A 30 10.51 -9.08 14.52
C TYR A 30 10.33 -9.47 13.06
N GLY A 31 9.42 -8.80 12.35
CA GLY A 31 9.09 -9.17 10.98
C GLY A 31 7.87 -10.07 10.91
N VAL A 32 6.99 -9.85 9.94
CA VAL A 32 5.82 -10.72 9.74
C VAL A 32 6.27 -12.17 9.58
N PHE A 33 7.24 -12.48 8.70
CA PHE A 33 7.71 -13.84 8.44
C PHE A 33 8.18 -14.59 9.70
N ALA A 34 8.96 -13.94 10.56
CA ALA A 34 9.62 -14.57 11.71
C ALA A 34 8.68 -14.94 12.87
N VAL A 35 7.46 -14.40 12.89
CA VAL A 35 6.52 -14.56 14.01
C VAL A 35 5.47 -15.63 13.69
N SER A 36 5.34 -16.63 14.57
CA SER A 36 4.34 -17.70 14.48
C SER A 36 3.04 -17.37 15.22
N ASN A 37 1.92 -18.00 14.83
CA ASN A 37 0.63 -17.87 15.54
C ASN A 37 0.71 -18.32 17.01
N ARG A 38 1.63 -19.24 17.33
CA ARG A 38 1.92 -19.63 18.72
C ARG A 38 2.50 -18.46 19.51
N GLN A 39 3.54 -17.82 19.01
CA GLN A 39 4.16 -16.66 19.66
C GLN A 39 3.15 -15.51 19.84
N VAL A 40 2.27 -15.29 18.86
CA VAL A 40 1.18 -14.31 18.97
C VAL A 40 0.21 -14.71 20.09
N SER A 41 -0.24 -15.97 20.15
CA SER A 41 -1.16 -16.46 21.19
C SER A 41 -0.57 -16.30 22.59
N GLU A 42 0.71 -16.67 22.76
CA GLU A 42 1.45 -16.53 24.01
C GLU A 42 1.58 -15.06 24.43
N ALA A 43 1.97 -14.17 23.50
CA ALA A 43 2.08 -12.74 23.75
C ALA A 43 0.71 -12.07 24.04
N ALA A 44 -0.38 -12.62 23.51
CA ALA A 44 -1.74 -12.20 23.78
C ALA A 44 -2.33 -12.79 25.09
N GLY A 45 -1.51 -13.51 25.88
CA GLY A 45 -1.92 -14.14 27.13
C GLY A 45 -2.92 -15.29 26.96
N GLN A 46 -2.98 -15.89 25.78
CA GLN A 46 -3.88 -17.01 25.49
C GLN A 46 -3.21 -18.33 25.86
N GLY A 47 -3.81 -19.10 26.76
CA GLY A 47 -3.31 -20.42 27.16
C GLY A 47 -3.44 -21.51 26.10
N ASN A 48 -4.07 -21.22 24.95
CA ASN A 48 -4.26 -22.15 23.84
C ASN A 48 -3.72 -21.56 22.54
N ASN A 49 -2.78 -22.27 21.91
CA ASN A 49 -2.15 -21.91 20.64
C ASN A 49 -3.11 -21.92 19.44
N ALA A 50 -4.31 -22.47 19.61
CA ALA A 50 -5.37 -22.45 18.59
C ALA A 50 -6.16 -21.13 18.54
N ALA A 51 -5.98 -20.20 19.49
CA ALA A 51 -6.78 -18.99 19.59
C ALA A 51 -6.69 -18.11 18.32
N VAL A 52 -5.48 -17.92 17.78
CA VAL A 52 -5.29 -17.17 16.53
C VAL A 52 -6.01 -17.86 15.36
N GLY A 53 -5.85 -19.18 15.24
CA GLY A 53 -6.51 -19.95 14.18
C GLY A 53 -8.03 -19.92 14.28
N TYR A 54 -8.58 -19.95 15.49
CA TYR A 54 -10.02 -19.87 15.73
C TYR A 54 -10.61 -18.49 15.38
N HIS A 55 -9.91 -17.40 15.71
CA HIS A 55 -10.43 -16.04 15.52
C HIS A 55 -10.15 -15.46 14.13
N PHE A 56 -9.03 -15.83 13.50
CA PHE A 56 -8.57 -15.23 12.26
C PHE A 56 -8.36 -16.24 11.14
N GLY A 57 -8.17 -17.52 11.45
CA GLY A 57 -7.80 -18.51 10.45
C GLY A 57 -6.30 -18.47 10.19
N THR A 58 -5.90 -17.93 9.04
CA THR A 58 -4.49 -17.94 8.61
C THR A 58 -3.70 -16.72 9.11
N LYS A 59 -2.38 -16.80 8.97
CA LYS A 59 -1.50 -15.65 9.20
C LYS A 59 -1.80 -14.49 8.26
N THR A 60 -2.12 -14.78 7.00
CA THR A 60 -2.54 -13.79 6.01
C THR A 60 -3.83 -13.10 6.41
N ASP A 61 -4.80 -13.84 6.95
CA ASP A 61 -6.06 -13.27 7.45
C ASP A 61 -5.84 -12.38 8.68
N LEU A 62 -4.89 -12.75 9.54
CA LEU A 62 -4.48 -11.92 10.68
C LEU A 62 -3.81 -10.62 10.21
N VAL A 63 -2.91 -10.66 9.22
CA VAL A 63 -2.31 -9.45 8.61
C VAL A 63 -3.41 -8.57 8.02
N ARG A 64 -4.34 -9.14 7.26
CA ARG A 64 -5.49 -8.40 6.70
C ARG A 64 -6.35 -7.78 7.80
N ALA A 65 -6.59 -8.49 8.90
CA ALA A 65 -7.39 -7.97 10.01
C ALA A 65 -6.72 -6.80 10.75
N ILE A 66 -5.38 -6.79 10.85
CA ILE A 66 -4.64 -5.63 11.37
C ILE A 66 -4.78 -4.46 10.38
N GLU A 67 -4.52 -4.66 9.09
CA GLU A 67 -4.70 -3.58 8.10
C GLU A 67 -6.11 -3.01 8.11
N GLU A 68 -7.14 -3.86 8.16
CA GLU A 68 -8.54 -3.46 8.23
C GLU A 68 -8.86 -2.56 9.43
N ARG A 69 -8.31 -2.91 10.62
CA ARG A 69 -8.50 -2.13 11.85
C ARG A 69 -7.99 -0.70 11.71
N HIS A 70 -6.90 -0.48 10.98
CA HIS A 70 -6.29 0.84 10.80
C HIS A 70 -6.81 1.55 9.55
N ARG A 71 -7.20 0.82 8.52
CA ARG A 71 -7.78 1.36 7.28
C ARG A 71 -9.04 2.17 7.55
N ALA A 72 -9.93 1.70 8.43
CA ALA A 72 -11.18 2.39 8.73
C ALA A 72 -10.99 3.83 9.28
N PRO A 73 -10.20 4.08 10.35
CA PRO A 73 -9.94 5.44 10.83
C PRO A 73 -9.14 6.29 9.83
N ILE A 74 -8.18 5.71 9.11
CA ILE A 74 -7.45 6.40 8.04
C ILE A 74 -8.43 6.86 6.95
N GLU A 75 -9.36 6.01 6.56
CA GLU A 75 -10.38 6.34 5.57
C GLU A 75 -11.28 7.47 6.05
N ALA A 76 -11.76 7.41 7.29
CA ALA A 76 -12.58 8.46 7.87
C ALA A 76 -11.85 9.82 7.97
N HIS A 77 -10.52 9.83 8.16
CA HIS A 77 -9.70 11.04 8.04
C HIS A 77 -9.66 11.54 6.59
N ARG A 78 -9.51 10.63 5.61
CA ARG A 78 -9.44 10.97 4.19
C ARG A 78 -10.74 11.53 3.65
N GLU A 79 -11.86 10.87 3.93
CA GLU A 79 -13.21 11.31 3.52
C GLU A 79 -13.49 12.74 3.97
N ARG A 80 -13.10 13.10 5.20
CA ARG A 80 -13.26 14.47 5.72
C ARG A 80 -12.43 15.50 4.96
N LEU A 81 -11.20 15.17 4.57
CA LEU A 81 -10.33 16.07 3.81
C LEU A 81 -10.81 16.23 2.36
N VAL A 82 -11.20 15.12 1.74
CA VAL A 82 -11.74 15.12 0.37
C VAL A 82 -13.03 15.93 0.30
N ALA A 83 -13.95 15.77 1.26
CA ALA A 83 -15.18 16.55 1.31
C ALA A 83 -14.97 18.08 1.45
N GLN A 84 -13.78 18.51 1.88
CA GLN A 84 -13.39 19.93 2.00
C GLN A 84 -12.56 20.42 0.81
N THR A 85 -12.28 19.56 -0.16
CA THR A 85 -11.39 19.85 -1.29
C THR A 85 -12.19 20.23 -2.52
N ASP A 86 -11.83 21.35 -3.16
CA ASP A 86 -12.40 21.73 -4.46
C ASP A 86 -11.89 20.79 -5.56
N HIS A 87 -12.73 20.46 -6.55
CA HIS A 87 -12.33 19.62 -7.67
C HIS A 87 -11.09 20.14 -8.43
N ASN A 88 -10.93 21.47 -8.49
CA ASN A 88 -9.83 22.18 -9.14
C ASN A 88 -8.68 22.52 -8.19
N ALA A 89 -8.66 21.93 -6.99
CA ALA A 89 -7.56 22.13 -6.06
C ALA A 89 -6.21 21.71 -6.66
N ASP A 90 -5.14 22.35 -6.20
CA ASP A 90 -3.80 22.09 -6.71
C ASP A 90 -3.25 20.73 -6.25
N LEU A 91 -2.10 20.34 -6.83
CA LEU A 91 -1.43 19.10 -6.47
C LEU A 91 -1.18 18.99 -4.96
N ARG A 92 -0.78 20.08 -4.31
CA ARG A 92 -0.42 20.07 -2.88
C ARG A 92 -1.63 19.72 -2.02
N VAL A 93 -2.82 20.21 -2.35
CA VAL A 93 -4.06 19.86 -1.64
C VAL A 93 -4.39 18.38 -1.80
N TRP A 94 -4.29 17.83 -3.02
CA TRP A 94 -4.53 16.40 -3.24
C TRP A 94 -3.48 15.51 -2.58
N VAL A 95 -2.21 15.88 -2.61
CA VAL A 95 -1.15 15.18 -1.84
C VAL A 95 -1.40 15.28 -0.33
N SER A 96 -1.93 16.39 0.16
CA SER A 96 -2.33 16.52 1.57
C SER A 96 -3.42 15.51 1.92
N CYS A 97 -4.40 15.32 1.03
CA CYS A 97 -5.44 14.31 1.19
C CYS A 97 -4.90 12.88 1.09
N LEU A 98 -3.73 12.65 0.49
CA LEU A 98 -3.05 11.35 0.49
C LEU A 98 -2.30 11.10 1.81
N VAL A 99 -1.48 12.07 2.25
CA VAL A 99 -0.52 11.92 3.34
C VAL A 99 -1.17 12.07 4.72
N ARG A 100 -1.96 13.13 4.92
CA ARG A 100 -2.47 13.49 6.25
C ARG A 100 -3.29 12.40 6.92
N PRO A 101 -4.15 11.63 6.23
CA PRO A 101 -4.94 10.61 6.89
C PRO A 101 -4.13 9.53 7.60
N LEU A 102 -2.97 9.17 7.05
CA LEU A 102 -2.05 8.24 7.73
C LEU A 102 -1.37 8.92 8.92
N THR A 103 -0.83 10.14 8.75
CA THR A 103 -0.10 10.82 9.83
C THR A 103 -1.00 11.26 10.98
N ASP A 104 -2.24 11.66 10.69
CA ASP A 104 -3.24 12.03 11.68
C ASP A 104 -3.68 10.78 12.47
N HIS A 105 -3.91 9.64 11.79
CA HIS A 105 -4.15 8.36 12.47
C HIS A 105 -2.97 7.92 13.37
N LEU A 106 -1.73 8.04 12.89
CA LEU A 106 -0.54 7.74 13.69
C LEU A 106 -0.39 8.69 14.89
N ALA A 107 -0.89 9.92 14.78
CA ALA A 107 -0.98 10.84 15.91
C ALA A 107 -2.03 10.38 16.93
N ASP A 108 -3.20 9.95 16.47
CA ASP A 108 -4.31 9.47 17.31
C ASP A 108 -3.95 8.20 18.08
N LEU A 109 -3.16 7.29 17.48
CA LEU A 109 -2.66 6.09 18.15
C LEU A 109 -1.73 6.39 19.33
N GLY A 110 -1.08 7.56 19.33
CA GLY A 110 -0.09 7.95 20.34
C GLY A 110 1.23 7.18 20.22
N ASN A 111 2.05 7.31 21.27
CA ASN A 111 3.37 6.68 21.35
C ASN A 111 3.52 5.87 22.65
N PRO A 112 4.07 4.65 22.60
CA PRO A 112 4.51 3.95 21.40
C PRO A 112 3.33 3.42 20.55
N SER A 113 3.57 3.27 19.26
CA SER A 113 2.71 2.52 18.33
C SER A 113 3.58 1.58 17.47
N TRP A 114 2.94 0.67 16.75
CA TRP A 114 3.61 -0.36 15.93
C TRP A 114 3.10 -0.44 14.49
N TYR A 115 2.01 0.28 14.18
CA TYR A 115 1.32 0.18 12.91
C TYR A 115 2.18 0.64 11.72
N ALA A 116 2.92 1.75 11.83
CA ALA A 116 3.67 2.28 10.69
C ALA A 116 4.76 1.28 10.23
N ARG A 117 5.49 0.69 11.18
CA ARG A 117 6.48 -0.35 10.88
C ARG A 117 5.85 -1.63 10.35
N PHE A 118 4.73 -2.06 10.94
CA PHE A 118 3.97 -3.20 10.42
C PHE A 118 3.53 -2.97 8.97
N ALA A 119 2.88 -1.84 8.68
CA ALA A 119 2.32 -1.52 7.38
C ALA A 119 3.41 -1.36 6.30
N ALA A 120 4.57 -0.79 6.64
CA ALA A 120 5.71 -0.73 5.72
C ALA A 120 6.22 -2.12 5.29
N GLN A 121 6.25 -3.09 6.23
CA GLN A 121 6.61 -4.47 5.91
C GLN A 121 5.52 -5.16 5.06
N ALA A 122 4.25 -5.02 5.44
CA ALA A 122 3.14 -5.61 4.70
C ALA A 122 3.08 -5.08 3.25
N MET A 123 3.38 -3.79 3.05
CA MET A 123 3.41 -3.17 1.73
C MET A 123 4.57 -3.67 0.84
N THR A 124 5.68 -4.13 1.43
CA THR A 124 6.87 -4.55 0.68
C THR A 124 6.94 -6.06 0.45
N ASP A 125 6.21 -6.84 1.23
CA ASP A 125 6.14 -8.30 1.10
C ASP A 125 5.20 -8.71 -0.06
N PRO A 126 5.67 -9.48 -1.05
CA PRO A 126 4.85 -9.96 -2.16
C PRO A 126 3.62 -10.76 -1.73
N ALA A 127 3.67 -11.44 -0.57
CA ALA A 127 2.54 -12.21 -0.06
C ALA A 127 1.36 -11.34 0.39
N TYR A 128 1.62 -10.08 0.73
CA TYR A 128 0.61 -9.17 1.29
C TYR A 128 0.30 -7.97 0.38
N HIS A 129 1.30 -7.44 -0.34
CA HIS A 129 1.18 -6.26 -1.20
C HIS A 129 -0.07 -6.28 -2.10
N GLY A 130 -0.35 -7.41 -2.75
CA GLY A 130 -1.47 -7.52 -3.69
C GLY A 130 -2.83 -7.23 -3.07
N PHE A 131 -3.11 -7.74 -1.87
CA PHE A 131 -4.39 -7.44 -1.22
C PHE A 131 -4.35 -6.11 -0.46
N VAL A 132 -3.21 -5.70 0.10
CA VAL A 132 -3.09 -4.40 0.79
C VAL A 132 -3.41 -3.27 -0.18
N VAL A 133 -2.84 -3.31 -1.39
CA VAL A 133 -3.12 -2.33 -2.44
C VAL A 133 -4.57 -2.44 -2.93
N LYS A 134 -5.06 -3.66 -3.18
CA LYS A 134 -6.45 -3.87 -3.63
C LYS A 134 -7.48 -3.35 -2.64
N ASP A 135 -7.31 -3.66 -1.36
CA ASP A 135 -8.23 -3.26 -0.29
C ASP A 135 -8.15 -1.74 -0.07
N ALA A 136 -6.96 -1.13 -0.15
CA ALA A 136 -6.82 0.32 -0.12
C ALA A 136 -7.54 0.98 -1.30
N LEU A 137 -7.36 0.49 -2.54
CA LEU A 137 -8.00 1.04 -3.74
C LEU A 137 -9.50 0.72 -3.85
N SER A 138 -10.06 -0.06 -2.92
CA SER A 138 -11.52 -0.22 -2.81
C SER A 138 -12.20 1.00 -2.17
N SER A 139 -11.43 1.90 -1.54
CA SER A 139 -11.91 3.18 -1.02
C SER A 139 -12.18 4.16 -2.17
N SER A 140 -13.40 4.70 -2.20
CA SER A 140 -13.76 5.76 -3.15
C SER A 140 -12.99 7.05 -2.90
N SER A 141 -12.72 7.40 -1.63
CA SER A 141 -11.99 8.65 -1.32
C SER A 141 -10.53 8.55 -1.74
N LEU A 142 -9.90 7.39 -1.64
CA LEU A 142 -8.53 7.19 -2.13
C LEU A 142 -8.48 7.25 -3.66
N VAL A 143 -9.44 6.62 -4.35
CA VAL A 143 -9.55 6.71 -5.82
C VAL A 143 -9.70 8.17 -6.24
N GLU A 144 -10.57 8.94 -5.60
CA GLU A 144 -10.75 10.36 -5.89
C GLU A 144 -9.47 11.18 -5.67
N VAL A 145 -8.72 10.90 -4.59
CA VAL A 145 -7.42 11.54 -4.33
C VAL A 145 -6.40 11.21 -5.42
N VAL A 146 -6.32 9.94 -5.83
CA VAL A 146 -5.41 9.50 -6.90
C VAL A 146 -5.77 10.17 -8.23
N ASP A 147 -7.06 10.28 -8.55
CA ASP A 147 -7.52 10.98 -9.75
C ASP A 147 -7.22 12.48 -9.69
N GLY A 148 -7.41 13.11 -8.52
CA GLY A 148 -7.03 14.50 -8.26
C GLY A 148 -5.54 14.75 -8.50
N ILE A 149 -4.67 13.92 -7.91
CA ILE A 149 -3.23 13.96 -8.16
C ILE A 149 -2.95 13.82 -9.66
N ASN A 150 -3.53 12.81 -10.30
CA ASN A 150 -3.28 12.49 -11.71
C ASN A 150 -3.65 13.64 -12.67
N ARG A 151 -4.68 14.44 -12.34
CA ARG A 151 -5.08 15.64 -13.10
C ARG A 151 -4.11 16.81 -12.94
N CYS A 152 -3.43 16.91 -11.80
CA CYS A 152 -2.49 17.99 -11.53
C CYS A 152 -1.07 17.71 -12.05
N LEU A 153 -0.75 16.45 -12.38
CA LEU A 153 0.58 16.09 -12.87
C LEU A 153 0.81 16.59 -14.31
N PRO A 154 2.05 17.00 -14.64
CA PRO A 154 2.42 17.29 -16.02
C PRO A 154 2.26 16.05 -16.92
N ASP A 155 2.28 16.26 -18.24
CA ASP A 155 2.31 15.16 -19.20
C ASP A 155 3.63 14.40 -19.06
N LEU A 156 3.56 13.25 -18.38
CA LEU A 156 4.68 12.39 -18.05
C LEU A 156 4.49 11.05 -18.75
N PRO A 157 5.56 10.47 -19.33
CA PRO A 157 5.52 9.09 -19.80
C PRO A 157 5.02 8.14 -18.70
N LEU A 158 4.22 7.14 -19.08
CA LEU A 158 3.57 6.23 -18.14
C LEU A 158 4.57 5.55 -17.19
N ALA A 159 5.73 5.10 -17.71
CA ALA A 159 6.80 4.50 -16.91
C ALA A 159 7.28 5.44 -15.78
N ILE A 160 7.48 6.73 -16.09
CA ILE A 160 7.91 7.72 -15.09
C ILE A 160 6.82 7.97 -14.05
N ARG A 161 5.54 8.00 -14.46
CA ARG A 161 4.42 8.14 -13.53
C ARG A 161 4.34 6.92 -12.59
N PHE A 162 4.52 5.72 -13.14
CA PHE A 162 4.56 4.48 -12.37
C PHE A 162 5.69 4.47 -11.34
N ASP A 163 6.91 4.80 -11.76
CA ASP A 163 8.07 4.91 -10.88
C ASP A 163 7.84 5.91 -9.75
N ARG A 164 7.33 7.10 -10.07
CA ARG A 164 7.03 8.13 -9.07
C ARG A 164 5.95 7.70 -8.09
N ASN A 165 4.95 6.93 -8.52
CA ASN A 165 3.93 6.39 -7.63
C ASN A 165 4.53 5.38 -6.64
N ILE A 166 5.44 4.51 -7.10
CA ILE A 166 6.19 3.60 -6.22
C ILE A 166 7.04 4.39 -5.22
N MET A 167 7.77 5.40 -5.70
CA MET A 167 8.61 6.24 -4.85
C MET A 167 7.80 7.00 -3.81
N ALA A 168 6.67 7.64 -4.19
CA ALA A 168 5.77 8.35 -3.29
C ALA A 168 5.20 7.45 -2.20
N ARG A 169 4.73 6.25 -2.57
CA ARG A 169 4.26 5.25 -1.62
C ARG A 169 5.36 4.81 -0.66
N ASN A 170 6.55 4.50 -1.18
CA ASN A 170 7.68 4.08 -0.36
C ASN A 170 8.10 5.18 0.60
N LEU A 171 8.17 6.44 0.12
CA LEU A 171 8.51 7.61 0.93
C LEU A 171 7.52 7.82 2.07
N LEU A 172 6.21 7.75 1.78
CA LEU A 172 5.15 7.88 2.78
C LEU A 172 5.25 6.79 3.86
N MET A 173 5.29 5.51 3.45
CA MET A 173 5.24 4.39 4.39
C MET A 173 6.52 4.28 5.22
N HIS A 174 7.69 4.33 4.60
CA HIS A 174 8.96 4.10 5.30
C HIS A 174 9.36 5.29 6.18
N SER A 175 9.06 6.52 5.77
CA SER A 175 9.33 7.69 6.63
C SER A 175 8.47 7.66 7.89
N CYS A 176 7.21 7.21 7.79
CA CYS A 176 6.36 6.99 8.96
C CYS A 176 6.92 5.87 9.85
N ALA A 177 7.36 4.74 9.27
CA ALA A 177 7.95 3.63 10.02
C ALA A 177 9.24 4.03 10.76
N ASP A 178 10.13 4.79 10.11
CA ASP A 178 11.37 5.29 10.71
C ASP A 178 11.09 6.25 11.86
N ARG A 179 10.09 7.11 11.69
CA ARG A 179 9.66 8.04 12.73
C ARG A 179 9.03 7.32 13.92
N GLU A 180 8.14 6.37 13.70
CA GLU A 180 7.54 5.55 14.75
C GLU A 180 8.63 4.82 15.56
N ARG A 181 9.63 4.24 14.86
CA ARG A 181 10.80 3.63 15.49
C ARG A 181 11.58 4.61 16.38
N ALA A 182 11.83 5.82 15.89
CA ALA A 182 12.57 6.84 16.64
C ALA A 182 11.79 7.36 17.87
N LEU A 183 10.46 7.44 17.77
CA LEU A 183 9.58 7.79 18.89
C LEU A 183 9.57 6.68 19.95
N ALA A 184 9.59 5.41 19.54
CA ALA A 184 9.64 4.27 20.46
C ALA A 184 10.97 4.18 21.24
N THR A 185 12.09 4.63 20.67
CA THR A 185 13.41 4.60 21.33
C THR A 185 13.77 5.87 22.10
N GLY A 186 12.87 6.87 22.12
CA GLY A 186 13.10 8.13 22.84
C GLY A 186 14.20 9.01 22.24
N ALA A 187 14.50 8.87 20.94
CA ALA A 187 15.55 9.63 20.28
C ALA A 187 15.28 11.15 20.36
N THR A 188 16.22 11.90 20.94
CA THR A 188 16.12 13.32 21.33
C THR A 188 15.91 14.33 20.18
N VAL A 189 16.08 13.92 18.92
CA VAL A 189 15.79 14.75 17.75
C VAL A 189 14.35 14.55 17.26
N ALA A 190 13.75 13.37 17.49
CA ALA A 190 12.38 13.05 17.08
C ALA A 190 11.31 13.66 18.01
N THR A 191 11.68 14.08 19.23
CA THR A 191 10.77 14.69 20.21
C THR A 191 10.39 16.14 19.91
N ARG A 192 10.96 16.80 18.89
CA ARG A 192 10.68 18.22 18.58
C ARG A 192 9.69 18.47 17.44
N THR A 193 9.42 17.48 16.58
CA THR A 193 8.46 17.61 15.49
C THR A 193 7.29 16.68 15.75
N SER A 194 6.05 17.14 15.60
CA SER A 194 4.85 16.31 15.76
C SER A 194 4.59 15.46 14.50
N TRP A 195 3.61 14.54 14.56
CA TRP A 195 3.16 13.84 13.36
C TRP A 195 2.62 14.79 12.28
N GLN A 196 2.02 15.92 12.69
CA GLN A 196 1.58 16.97 11.77
C GLN A 196 2.77 17.62 11.04
N ALA A 197 3.86 17.93 11.77
CA ALA A 197 5.08 18.47 11.14
C ALA A 197 5.73 17.47 10.19
N ALA A 198 5.75 16.18 10.55
CA ALA A 198 6.23 15.12 9.68
C ALA A 198 5.36 14.98 8.42
N GLY A 199 4.03 15.07 8.55
CA GLY A 199 3.10 15.08 7.42
C GLY A 199 3.35 16.24 6.47
N MET A 200 3.60 17.45 6.97
CA MET A 200 3.94 18.61 6.13
C MET A 200 5.24 18.38 5.33
N GLY A 201 6.30 17.90 5.98
CA GLY A 201 7.56 17.59 5.30
C GLY A 201 7.42 16.49 4.24
N LEU A 202 6.57 15.49 4.49
CA LEU A 202 6.23 14.46 3.51
C LEU A 202 5.46 15.02 2.31
N ILE A 203 4.50 15.92 2.55
CA ILE A 203 3.77 16.61 1.47
C ILE A 203 4.75 17.40 0.61
N ASP A 204 5.67 18.18 1.21
CA ASP A 204 6.68 18.94 0.49
C ASP A 204 7.55 18.04 -0.40
N ALA A 205 8.08 16.96 0.17
CA ALA A 205 8.95 16.03 -0.55
C ALA A 205 8.23 15.30 -1.68
N ILE A 206 6.99 14.83 -1.44
CA ILE A 206 6.19 14.12 -2.43
C ILE A 206 5.78 15.05 -3.58
N VAL A 207 5.33 16.28 -3.29
CA VAL A 207 5.00 17.28 -4.33
C VAL A 207 6.23 17.61 -5.16
N GLY A 208 7.38 17.86 -4.52
CA GLY A 208 8.63 18.17 -5.21
C GLY A 208 9.09 17.03 -6.13
N MET A 209 9.01 15.79 -5.66
CA MET A 209 9.34 14.60 -6.44
C MET A 209 8.39 14.41 -7.64
N TRP A 210 7.08 14.60 -7.45
CA TRP A 210 6.12 14.45 -8.53
C TRP A 210 6.23 15.53 -9.60
N LEU A 211 6.63 16.75 -9.23
CA LEU A 211 6.85 17.87 -10.15
C LEU A 211 8.27 17.94 -10.72
N ALA A 212 9.19 17.09 -10.25
CA ALA A 212 10.57 17.11 -10.73
C ALA A 212 10.63 16.95 -12.26
N PRO A 213 11.52 17.67 -12.97
CA PRO A 213 11.73 17.46 -14.41
C PRO A 213 12.20 16.03 -14.71
N VAL A 214 11.87 15.52 -15.90
CA VAL A 214 12.37 14.23 -16.38
C VAL A 214 13.72 14.43 -17.07
N SER A 215 14.74 13.70 -16.65
CA SER A 215 16.04 13.67 -17.32
C SER A 215 15.88 13.12 -18.74
N ARG A 216 16.50 13.74 -19.75
CA ARG A 216 16.44 13.25 -21.14
C ARG A 216 17.08 11.86 -21.24
N SER A 217 16.29 10.84 -21.64
CA SER A 217 16.78 9.48 -21.91
C SER A 217 17.44 9.40 -23.30
N THR A 218 18.60 8.75 -23.39
CA THR A 218 19.32 8.40 -24.63
C THR A 218 18.62 7.23 -25.35
N ARG A 219 18.13 7.46 -26.59
CA ARG A 219 17.43 6.48 -27.46
C ARG A 219 18.32 5.36 -28.01
N GLY A 220 17.76 4.15 -28.18
CA GLY A 220 17.96 3.31 -29.38
C GLY A 220 17.95 1.78 -29.20
N GLY A 221 17.03 1.05 -29.89
CA GLY A 221 17.18 -0.40 -30.18
C GLY A 221 15.95 -1.20 -30.67
N ASP A 222 15.84 -1.37 -31.99
CA ASP A 222 15.22 -2.41 -32.86
C ASP A 222 13.70 -2.75 -32.82
N SER A 223 13.08 -2.99 -34.00
CA SER A 223 11.63 -3.19 -34.19
C SER A 223 11.26 -4.34 -35.18
N ARG A 224 10.66 -5.46 -34.69
CA ARG A 224 9.77 -6.46 -35.38
C ARG A 224 8.25 -6.37 -35.11
N ARG A 225 7.41 -6.44 -36.16
CA ARG A 225 5.96 -6.20 -36.15
C ARG A 225 5.13 -7.09 -35.19
N VAL A 226 4.41 -6.48 -34.25
CA VAL A 226 3.55 -7.16 -33.25
C VAL A 226 2.06 -6.92 -33.53
N THR A 227 1.23 -7.97 -33.50
CA THR A 227 -0.23 -7.84 -33.64
C THR A 227 -1.00 -8.51 -32.50
N VAL A 228 -2.16 -7.95 -32.13
CA VAL A 228 -3.04 -8.44 -31.05
C VAL A 228 -4.46 -8.66 -31.58
N ASP A 229 -4.97 -9.89 -31.42
CA ASP A 229 -6.34 -10.29 -31.73
C ASP A 229 -7.29 -9.77 -30.63
N GLN A 230 -8.00 -8.68 -30.91
CA GLN A 230 -8.84 -8.01 -29.91
C GLN A 230 -10.08 -8.83 -29.51
N ASP A 231 -10.55 -9.74 -30.37
CA ASP A 231 -11.71 -10.58 -30.08
C ASP A 231 -11.37 -11.72 -29.10
N LYS A 232 -10.09 -12.07 -28.97
CA LYS A 232 -9.58 -13.05 -28.00
C LYS A 232 -8.97 -12.43 -26.75
N CYS A 233 -8.66 -11.13 -26.75
CA CYS A 233 -8.02 -10.48 -25.62
C CYS A 233 -8.95 -10.39 -24.41
N VAL A 234 -8.59 -11.05 -23.30
CA VAL A 234 -9.38 -11.06 -22.06
C VAL A 234 -8.95 -9.98 -21.05
N SER A 235 -8.10 -9.02 -21.45
CA SER A 235 -7.67 -7.85 -20.66
C SER A 235 -7.20 -8.14 -19.22
N SER A 236 -6.63 -9.32 -18.98
CA SER A 236 -6.16 -9.73 -17.64
C SER A 236 -4.86 -9.06 -17.20
N GLY A 237 -4.20 -8.31 -18.07
CA GLY A 237 -2.95 -7.58 -17.78
C GLY A 237 -1.70 -8.47 -17.64
N MET A 238 -1.81 -9.78 -17.84
CA MET A 238 -0.70 -10.71 -17.61
C MET A 238 0.50 -10.49 -18.55
N CYS A 239 0.23 -10.07 -19.79
CA CYS A 239 1.27 -9.70 -20.75
C CYS A 239 2.02 -8.42 -20.34
N VAL A 240 1.30 -7.46 -19.77
CA VAL A 240 1.89 -6.22 -19.23
C VAL A 240 2.75 -6.53 -18.01
N MET A 241 2.33 -7.45 -17.14
CA MET A 241 3.11 -7.84 -15.96
C MET A 241 4.42 -8.58 -16.32
N ASN A 242 4.47 -9.28 -17.45
CA ASN A 242 5.64 -10.08 -17.85
C ASN A 242 6.56 -9.39 -18.86
N ALA A 243 6.07 -8.33 -19.52
CA ALA A 243 6.81 -7.59 -20.52
C ALA A 243 6.31 -6.13 -20.59
N ALA A 244 6.31 -5.46 -19.43
CA ALA A 244 5.85 -4.08 -19.28
C ALA A 244 6.58 -3.13 -20.24
N GLU A 245 7.85 -3.43 -20.50
CA GLU A 245 8.76 -2.64 -21.30
C GLU A 245 8.34 -2.46 -22.77
N ILE A 246 7.42 -3.28 -23.30
CA ILE A 246 6.87 -3.14 -24.65
C ILE A 246 5.74 -2.09 -24.69
N PHE A 247 4.95 -2.04 -23.62
CA PHE A 247 3.78 -1.16 -23.54
C PHE A 247 4.17 0.27 -23.13
N GLU A 248 5.40 0.44 -22.62
CA GLU A 248 5.97 1.71 -22.19
C GLU A 248 6.61 2.53 -23.32
N GLU A 249 7.10 1.89 -24.39
CA GLU A 249 7.67 2.55 -25.59
C GLU A 249 7.17 1.91 -26.90
N PRO A 250 5.96 2.29 -27.38
CA PRO A 250 5.41 1.79 -28.64
C PRO A 250 6.34 2.12 -29.82
N GLY A 251 6.82 1.10 -30.53
CA GLY A 251 7.71 1.25 -31.70
C GLY A 251 9.19 0.93 -31.46
N THR A 252 9.56 0.46 -30.26
CA THR A 252 10.75 -0.38 -30.06
C THR A 252 10.29 -1.82 -29.88
N GLU A 253 10.09 -2.56 -30.96
CA GLU A 253 9.64 -3.94 -30.85
C GLU A 253 10.84 -4.81 -30.42
N ARG A 254 11.10 -4.78 -29.11
CA ARG A 254 12.09 -5.61 -28.44
C ARG A 254 11.67 -7.06 -28.61
N ALA A 255 12.37 -7.77 -29.50
CA ALA A 255 12.04 -9.13 -29.92
C ALA A 255 11.96 -10.14 -28.75
N GLU A 256 12.61 -9.85 -27.61
CA GLU A 256 12.55 -10.68 -26.40
C GLU A 256 11.32 -10.38 -25.53
N GLY A 257 11.05 -9.10 -25.24
CA GLY A 257 9.88 -8.70 -24.47
C GLY A 257 8.61 -9.19 -25.14
N THR A 258 8.51 -9.01 -26.46
CA THR A 258 7.32 -9.43 -27.21
C THR A 258 7.10 -10.94 -27.21
N ARG A 259 8.17 -11.75 -27.21
CA ARG A 259 8.08 -13.21 -27.01
C ARG A 259 7.57 -13.55 -25.61
N LYS A 260 8.02 -12.84 -24.57
CA LYS A 260 7.53 -13.04 -23.19
C LYS A 260 6.06 -12.65 -23.04
N ALA A 261 5.63 -11.52 -23.60
CA ALA A 261 4.23 -11.10 -23.62
C ALA A 261 3.34 -12.17 -24.28
N ALA A 262 3.76 -12.68 -25.44
CA ALA A 262 3.04 -13.71 -26.17
C ALA A 262 2.95 -15.04 -25.39
N ALA A 263 4.07 -15.49 -24.79
CA ALA A 263 4.10 -16.70 -23.97
C ALA A 263 3.25 -16.60 -22.69
N ALA A 264 3.12 -15.39 -22.13
CA ALA A 264 2.32 -15.11 -20.93
C ALA A 264 0.85 -14.83 -21.22
N CYS A 265 0.42 -14.81 -22.50
CA CYS A 265 -0.96 -14.56 -22.87
C CYS A 265 -1.79 -15.85 -22.73
N PRO A 266 -2.66 -15.99 -21.71
CA PRO A 266 -3.43 -17.22 -21.51
C PRO A 266 -4.47 -17.46 -22.62
N ALA A 267 -4.87 -16.40 -23.33
CA ALA A 267 -5.83 -16.45 -24.43
C ALA A 267 -5.16 -16.61 -25.81
N LEU A 268 -3.83 -16.68 -25.86
CA LEU A 268 -3.04 -16.78 -27.11
C LEU A 268 -3.40 -15.71 -28.15
N ALA A 269 -3.68 -14.49 -27.68
CA ALA A 269 -4.17 -13.37 -28.48
C ALA A 269 -3.06 -12.50 -29.10
N ILE A 270 -1.77 -12.84 -28.90
CA ILE A 270 -0.62 -12.05 -29.37
C ILE A 270 0.13 -12.86 -30.42
N HIS A 271 0.30 -12.30 -31.62
CA HIS A 271 0.98 -12.93 -32.75
C HIS A 271 2.24 -12.15 -33.14
N LEU A 272 3.31 -12.89 -33.38
CA LEU A 272 4.60 -12.38 -33.86
C LEU A 272 4.77 -12.83 -35.31
N GLU A 273 4.92 -11.89 -36.23
CA GLU A 273 5.33 -12.21 -37.60
C GLU A 273 6.86 -12.28 -37.67
N GLU A 274 7.39 -13.27 -38.40
CA GLU A 274 8.83 -13.39 -38.68
C GLU A 274 9.33 -12.32 -39.65
#